data_AF-A0A8T5THN6-F1
#
_entry.id   AF-A0A8T5THN6-F1
#
_cell.length_a   1.000
_cell.length_b   1.000
_cell.length_c   1.000
_cell.angle_alpha   90.00
_cell.angle_beta   90.00
_cell.angle_gamma   90.00
#
_symmetry.space_group_name_H-M   'P 1'
#
loop_
_entity.id
_entity.type
_entity.pdbx_description
1 polymer ?
#
loop_
_entity_poly.entity_id
_entity_poly.type
_entity_poly.pdbx_seq_one_letter_code
_entity_poly.pdbx_strand_id
1 'polypeptide(L)'
;MIVRLIEFCSGREDGEISYEQSYIVQLKSGIQISILDFDKNDLRNYIKKDVECLLELWINSDPPGFLVEGEYIGNLCFKPNWLKSNRYLSLNAYFGIKTIEGVFIIEEEEVKNFNLNKGDNVKFYADRINLVAWYSIN
;
A
#
# COMPACT_ATOMS: atom_id res chain seq x y z
N MET A 1 -3.30 -3.13 4.96
CA MET A 1 -2.95 -2.04 5.91
C MET A 1 -4.19 -1.17 6.16
N ILE A 2 -4.25 -0.47 7.30
CA ILE A 2 -5.34 0.49 7.57
C ILE A 2 -4.71 1.88 7.66
N VAL A 3 -5.22 2.82 6.89
CA VAL A 3 -4.75 4.22 6.89
C VAL A 3 -5.92 5.16 7.07
N ARG A 4 -5.66 6.36 7.58
CA ARG A 4 -6.67 7.43 7.68
C ARG A 4 -6.50 8.42 6.53
N LEU A 5 -7.54 8.63 5.74
CA LEU A 5 -7.52 9.66 4.70
C LEU A 5 -7.59 11.05 5.33
N ILE A 6 -6.62 11.92 5.06
CA ILE A 6 -6.53 13.25 5.67
C ILE A 6 -7.13 14.30 4.74
N GLU A 7 -6.62 14.38 3.52
CA GLU A 7 -6.94 15.47 2.58
C GLU A 7 -6.79 15.05 1.13
N PHE A 8 -7.50 15.78 0.26
CA PHE A 8 -7.38 15.71 -1.18
C PHE A 8 -6.40 16.76 -1.68
N CYS A 9 -5.45 16.38 -2.53
CA CYS A 9 -4.36 17.24 -2.97
C CYS A 9 -4.57 17.85 -4.36
N SER A 10 -4.84 17.02 -5.38
CA SER A 10 -5.13 17.48 -6.76
C SER A 10 -5.43 16.31 -7.71
N GLY A 11 -5.97 16.64 -8.89
CA GLY A 11 -6.17 15.73 -10.01
C GLY A 11 -5.69 16.32 -11.33
N ARG A 12 -5.19 15.49 -12.26
CA ARG A 12 -4.82 15.90 -13.62
C ARG A 12 -5.56 15.03 -14.63
N GLU A 13 -6.28 15.66 -15.56
CA GLU A 13 -6.95 14.97 -16.68
C GLU A 13 -5.92 14.73 -17.80
N ASP A 14 -5.54 13.48 -18.03
CA ASP A 14 -4.85 13.06 -19.26
C ASP A 14 -5.58 11.85 -19.86
N GLY A 15 -5.98 11.99 -21.13
CA GLY A 15 -7.12 11.31 -21.76
C GLY A 15 -7.03 9.82 -22.07
N GLU A 16 -6.15 9.03 -21.45
CA GLU A 16 -6.09 7.57 -21.69
C GLU A 16 -5.99 6.69 -20.45
N ILE A 17 -5.58 7.20 -19.28
CA ILE A 17 -5.66 6.47 -18.01
C ILE A 17 -6.00 7.47 -16.90
N SER A 18 -7.18 7.35 -16.30
CA SER A 18 -7.66 8.26 -15.26
C SER A 18 -6.95 8.02 -13.91
N TYR A 19 -5.67 8.34 -13.80
CA TYR A 19 -5.00 8.49 -12.51
C TYR A 19 -5.42 9.85 -11.91
N GLU A 20 -6.69 9.94 -11.51
CA GLU A 20 -7.34 11.25 -11.49
C GLU A 20 -7.16 12.03 -10.19
N GLN A 21 -6.72 11.44 -9.07
CA GLN A 21 -6.77 12.11 -7.77
C GLN A 21 -5.69 11.60 -6.79
N SER A 22 -4.96 12.53 -6.16
CA SER A 22 -3.99 12.24 -5.08
C SER A 22 -4.51 12.69 -3.72
N TYR A 23 -4.15 11.94 -2.68
CA TYR A 23 -4.59 12.17 -1.31
C TYR A 23 -3.45 11.99 -0.32
N ILE A 24 -3.41 12.82 0.72
CA ILE A 24 -2.57 12.53 1.90
C ILE A 24 -3.34 11.62 2.83
N VAL A 25 -2.69 10.55 3.28
CA VAL A 25 -3.16 9.67 4.33
C VAL A 25 -2.18 9.68 5.50
N GLN A 26 -2.69 9.31 6.68
CA GLN A 26 -1.90 9.07 7.88
C GLN A 26 -1.82 7.57 8.18
N LEU A 27 -0.60 7.10 8.39
CA LEU A 27 -0.32 5.80 8.98
C LEU A 27 -0.54 5.84 10.51
N LYS A 28 -0.55 4.69 11.20
CA LYS A 28 -0.71 4.63 12.66
C LYS A 28 0.45 5.26 13.41
N SER A 29 1.66 5.22 12.87
CA SER A 29 2.82 5.96 13.41
C SER A 29 2.69 7.47 13.30
N GLY A 30 1.69 7.99 12.58
CA GLY A 30 1.54 9.42 12.31
C GLY A 30 2.23 9.90 11.04
N ILE A 31 3.02 9.03 10.38
CA ILE A 31 3.67 9.32 9.10
C ILE A 31 2.60 9.61 8.04
N GLN A 32 2.82 10.69 7.29
CA GLN A 32 1.97 11.07 6.18
C GLN A 32 2.57 10.60 4.87
N ILE A 33 1.73 10.02 4.02
CA ILE A 33 2.11 9.51 2.70
C ILE A 33 1.06 9.95 1.68
N SER A 34 1.46 10.06 0.42
CA SER A 34 0.53 10.31 -0.68
C SER A 34 0.06 9.00 -1.29
N ILE A 35 -1.24 8.87 -1.53
CA ILE A 35 -1.84 7.74 -2.27
C ILE A 35 -2.61 8.26 -3.49
N LEU A 36 -2.73 7.41 -4.51
CA LEU A 36 -3.53 7.69 -5.71
C LEU A 36 -4.86 6.95 -5.64
N ASP A 37 -5.93 7.58 -6.12
CA ASP A 37 -7.22 6.92 -6.34
C ASP A 37 -7.14 6.03 -7.59
N PHE A 38 -7.47 4.76 -7.42
CA PHE A 38 -7.50 3.77 -8.48
C PHE A 38 -8.94 3.34 -8.74
N ASP A 39 -9.28 3.13 -10.01
CA ASP A 39 -10.57 2.55 -10.45
C ASP A 39 -11.81 3.39 -10.07
N LYS A 40 -11.67 4.72 -10.03
CA LYS A 40 -12.78 5.68 -9.80
C LYS A 40 -13.57 5.43 -8.51
N ASN A 41 -12.90 4.98 -7.44
CA ASN A 41 -13.55 4.69 -6.16
C ASN A 41 -14.01 5.96 -5.41
N ASP A 42 -13.64 7.15 -5.89
CA ASP A 42 -13.99 8.46 -5.33
C ASP A 42 -13.68 8.53 -3.83
N LEU A 43 -12.38 8.50 -3.53
CA LEU A 43 -11.91 8.47 -2.16
C LEU A 43 -12.31 9.70 -1.33
N ARG A 44 -12.79 10.79 -1.94
CA ARG A 44 -13.27 12.02 -1.27
C ARG A 44 -14.35 11.72 -0.23
N ASN A 45 -15.19 10.71 -0.47
CA ASN A 45 -16.26 10.30 0.45
C ASN A 45 -15.75 9.68 1.76
N TYR A 46 -14.45 9.40 1.83
CA TYR A 46 -13.79 8.75 2.95
C TYR A 46 -12.78 9.66 3.66
N ILE A 47 -12.75 10.95 3.35
CA ILE A 47 -11.91 11.92 4.06
C ILE A 47 -12.26 11.89 5.56
N LYS A 48 -11.22 11.82 6.41
CA LYS A 48 -11.26 11.63 7.86
C LYS A 48 -11.80 10.26 8.31
N LYS A 49 -11.87 9.27 7.43
CA LYS A 49 -12.22 7.89 7.76
C LYS A 49 -11.02 6.96 7.58
N ASP A 50 -11.08 5.84 8.28
CA ASP A 50 -10.10 4.77 8.15
C ASP A 50 -10.51 3.88 6.96
N VAL A 51 -9.55 3.55 6.10
CA VAL A 51 -9.77 2.75 4.88
C VAL A 51 -8.83 1.55 4.85
N GLU A 52 -9.34 0.40 4.39
CA GLU A 52 -8.50 -0.75 4.09
C GLU A 52 -7.83 -0.54 2.72
N CYS A 53 -6.51 -0.65 2.71
CA CYS A 53 -5.70 -0.51 1.51
C CYS A 53 -4.60 -1.58 1.42
N LEU A 54 -4.40 -2.03 0.20
CA LEU A 54 -3.15 -2.50 -0.39
C LEU A 54 -2.37 -1.22 -0.79
N LEU A 55 -1.04 -1.07 -0.60
CA LEU A 55 -0.33 0.23 -0.81
C LEU A 55 0.81 0.23 -1.85
N GLU A 56 0.76 1.08 -2.89
CA GLU A 56 1.69 1.38 -4.04
C GLU A 56 2.23 2.69 -3.68
N LEU A 57 3.41 2.66 -3.12
CA LEU A 57 4.06 3.89 -2.76
C LEU A 57 5.37 3.93 -3.48
N TRP A 58 5.46 4.89 -4.37
CA TRP A 58 6.70 5.40 -4.90
C TRP A 58 7.11 6.52 -3.94
N ILE A 59 8.03 6.20 -3.02
CA ILE A 59 8.51 7.19 -2.07
C ILE A 59 9.64 7.97 -2.73
N ASN A 60 9.28 9.10 -3.33
CA ASN A 60 10.24 10.10 -3.81
C ASN A 60 10.71 10.99 -2.64
N SER A 61 11.29 10.42 -1.60
CA SER A 61 11.95 11.16 -0.50
C SER A 61 13.47 11.17 -0.65
N ASP A 62 14.14 12.07 0.07
CA ASP A 62 15.60 12.05 0.24
C ASP A 62 15.93 11.91 1.74
N PRO A 63 16.54 10.79 2.20
CA PRO A 63 16.88 9.61 1.40
C PRO A 63 15.61 8.86 0.93
N PRO A 64 15.66 8.16 -0.21
CA PRO A 64 14.51 7.45 -0.74
C PRO A 64 14.14 6.25 0.14
N GLY A 65 12.83 6.09 0.35
CA GLY A 65 12.23 4.91 0.93
C GLY A 65 11.70 5.06 2.35
N PHE A 66 10.91 4.07 2.75
CA PHE A 66 10.37 3.92 4.10
C PHE A 66 11.02 2.72 4.76
N LEU A 67 11.45 2.90 6.01
CA LEU A 67 11.98 1.82 6.81
C LEU A 67 10.84 0.93 7.29
N VAL A 68 10.72 -0.26 6.71
CA VAL A 68 9.78 -1.29 7.15
C VAL A 68 10.46 -2.14 8.22
N GLU A 69 9.86 -2.19 9.41
CA GLU A 69 10.29 -3.06 10.51
C GLU A 69 9.12 -3.92 10.98
N GLY A 70 9.30 -5.24 10.96
CA GLY A 70 8.23 -6.18 11.30
C GLY A 70 8.63 -7.64 11.22
N GLU A 71 7.62 -8.51 11.29
CA GLU A 71 7.77 -9.96 11.23
C GLU A 71 7.32 -10.48 9.86
N TYR A 72 8.14 -11.27 9.19
CA TYR A 72 7.73 -11.96 7.96
C TYR A 72 6.73 -13.07 8.27
N ILE A 73 5.49 -12.94 7.79
CA ILE A 73 4.39 -13.87 8.09
C ILE A 73 4.16 -14.93 7.01
N GLY A 74 4.95 -14.91 5.93
CA GLY A 74 4.88 -15.87 4.83
C GLY A 74 3.90 -15.45 3.73
N ASN A 75 3.44 -16.45 2.96
CA ASN A 75 2.50 -16.26 1.87
C ASN A 75 1.11 -15.82 2.40
N LEU A 76 0.51 -14.84 1.73
CA LEU A 76 -0.81 -14.30 2.01
C LEU A 76 -1.83 -14.79 0.98
N CYS A 77 -2.95 -15.32 1.45
CA CYS A 77 -4.12 -15.54 0.60
C CYS A 77 -4.77 -14.19 0.27
N PHE A 78 -4.90 -13.91 -1.03
CA PHE A 78 -5.58 -12.71 -1.51
C PHE A 78 -7.07 -12.80 -1.17
N LYS A 79 -7.66 -11.75 -0.56
CA LYS A 79 -9.11 -11.75 -0.32
C LYS A 79 -9.86 -11.55 -1.65
N PRO A 80 -11.08 -12.07 -1.86
CA PRO A 80 -11.78 -11.99 -3.15
C PRO A 80 -12.13 -10.56 -3.63
N ASN A 81 -12.44 -9.67 -2.69
CA ASN A 81 -12.59 -8.22 -2.92
C ASN A 81 -11.30 -7.56 -3.44
N TRP A 82 -10.20 -8.30 -3.28
CA TRP A 82 -8.89 -8.23 -3.87
C TRP A 82 -8.74 -7.94 -5.38
N LEU A 83 -9.50 -8.77 -6.10
CA LEU A 83 -9.10 -9.28 -7.42
C LEU A 83 -9.39 -8.29 -8.53
N LYS A 84 -10.39 -7.42 -8.33
CA LYS A 84 -10.85 -6.48 -9.35
C LYS A 84 -9.78 -5.46 -9.73
N SER A 85 -8.91 -5.12 -8.78
CA SER A 85 -7.86 -4.11 -8.92
C SER A 85 -6.46 -4.70 -9.04
N ASN A 86 -6.32 -6.02 -8.88
CA ASN A 86 -5.05 -6.73 -9.09
C ASN A 86 -4.56 -6.70 -10.54
N ARG A 87 -5.40 -6.28 -11.49
CA ARG A 87 -5.03 -6.19 -12.92
C ARG A 87 -3.79 -5.34 -13.15
N TYR A 88 -3.47 -4.45 -12.21
CA TYR A 88 -2.36 -3.51 -12.29
C TYR A 88 -1.09 -3.97 -11.55
N LEU A 89 -1.19 -4.91 -10.61
CA LEU A 89 -0.05 -5.25 -9.75
C LEU A 89 0.83 -6.37 -10.31
N SER A 90 0.33 -7.17 -11.26
CA SER A 90 1.09 -8.27 -11.90
C SER A 90 1.81 -9.22 -10.93
N LEU A 91 1.33 -9.34 -9.68
CA LEU A 91 1.95 -10.18 -8.65
C LEU A 91 1.43 -11.63 -8.74
N ASN A 92 2.36 -12.58 -8.90
CA ASN A 92 2.06 -14.02 -8.97
C ASN A 92 1.80 -14.65 -7.59
N ALA A 93 2.37 -14.08 -6.54
CA ALA A 93 2.21 -14.49 -5.16
C ALA A 93 2.39 -13.29 -4.24
N TYR A 94 1.76 -13.32 -3.07
CA TYR A 94 1.80 -12.26 -2.09
C TYR A 94 2.48 -12.75 -0.83
N PHE A 95 3.46 -12.00 -0.35
CA PHE A 95 4.20 -12.32 0.86
C PHE A 95 4.07 -11.16 1.83
N GLY A 96 3.86 -11.45 3.11
CA GLY A 96 3.47 -10.45 4.09
C GLY A 96 4.55 -10.13 5.11
N ILE A 97 4.78 -8.85 5.38
CA ILE A 97 5.51 -8.37 6.57
C ILE A 97 4.50 -7.72 7.51
N LYS A 98 4.30 -8.27 8.71
CA LYS A 98 3.45 -7.70 9.75
C LYS A 98 4.23 -6.65 10.52
N THR A 99 3.73 -5.41 10.48
CA THR A 99 4.30 -4.24 11.15
C THR A 99 3.27 -3.59 12.07
N ILE A 100 3.67 -2.52 12.75
CA ILE A 100 2.75 -1.64 13.49
C ILE A 100 1.69 -0.98 12.60
N GLU A 101 2.04 -0.66 11.35
CA GLU A 101 1.11 -0.03 10.38
C GLU A 101 0.09 -1.03 9.85
N GLY A 102 0.46 -2.31 9.84
CA GLY A 102 -0.33 -3.41 9.34
C GLY A 102 0.53 -4.39 8.56
N VAL A 103 -0.09 -5.13 7.64
CA VAL A 103 0.63 -6.07 6.78
C VAL A 103 1.06 -5.34 5.51
N PHE A 104 2.37 -5.26 5.29
CA PHE A 104 2.98 -4.87 4.02
C PHE A 104 3.13 -6.10 3.13
N ILE A 105 2.96 -5.90 1.83
CA ILE A 105 3.18 -6.95 0.84
C ILE A 105 4.55 -6.74 0.19
N ILE A 106 5.31 -7.82 0.09
CA ILE A 106 6.59 -7.89 -0.60
C ILE A 106 6.53 -8.90 -1.74
N GLU A 107 7.42 -8.74 -2.71
CA GLU A 107 7.50 -9.62 -3.87
C GLU A 107 8.23 -10.92 -3.54
N GLU A 108 7.99 -11.98 -4.32
CA GLU A 108 8.69 -13.26 -4.16
C GLU A 108 10.21 -13.11 -4.30
N GLU A 109 10.65 -12.19 -5.16
CA GLU A 109 12.05 -11.91 -5.38
C GLU A 109 12.71 -11.35 -4.12
N GLU A 110 12.04 -10.47 -3.38
CA GLU A 110 12.56 -9.95 -2.10
C GLU A 110 12.68 -11.08 -1.07
N VAL A 111 11.67 -11.96 -0.97
CA VAL A 111 11.73 -13.14 -0.08
C VAL A 111 12.96 -14.00 -0.39
N LYS A 112 13.26 -14.24 -1.68
CA LYS A 112 14.43 -15.02 -2.13
C LYS A 112 15.74 -14.29 -1.86
N ASN A 113 15.81 -13.01 -2.21
CA ASN A 113 17.02 -12.19 -2.08
C ASN A 113 17.45 -12.04 -0.62
N PHE A 114 16.48 -11.90 0.29
CA PHE A 114 16.74 -11.79 1.72
C PHE A 114 16.69 -13.14 2.46
N ASN A 115 16.47 -14.26 1.76
CA ASN A 115 16.37 -15.61 2.32
C ASN A 115 15.44 -15.70 3.54
N LEU A 116 14.24 -15.12 3.42
CA LEU A 116 13.32 -14.95 4.53
C LEU A 116 12.56 -16.24 4.87
N ASN A 117 12.45 -16.52 6.16
CA ASN A 117 11.65 -17.60 6.73
C ASN A 117 10.54 -17.04 7.61
N LYS A 118 9.38 -17.69 7.60
CA LYS A 118 8.24 -17.24 8.40
C LYS A 118 8.64 -17.13 9.89
N GLY A 119 8.36 -15.98 10.50
CA GLY A 119 8.74 -15.62 11.86
C GLY A 119 10.01 -14.77 11.95
N ASP A 120 10.73 -14.58 10.84
CA ASP A 120 11.91 -13.72 10.82
C ASP A 120 11.53 -12.26 11.10
N ASN A 121 12.28 -11.61 11.99
CA ASN A 121 12.22 -10.16 12.15
C ASN A 121 13.05 -9.52 11.06
N VAL A 122 12.40 -8.68 10.25
CA VAL A 122 13.02 -8.03 9.10
C VAL A 122 13.04 -6.52 9.28
N LYS A 123 14.08 -5.91 8.74
CA LYS A 123 14.26 -4.47 8.66
C LYS A 123 14.85 -4.13 7.30
N PHE A 124 14.07 -3.51 6.44
CA PHE A 124 14.53 -3.13 5.11
C PHE A 124 13.94 -1.78 4.70
N TYR A 125 14.66 -1.10 3.81
CA TYR A 125 14.18 0.10 3.15
C TYR A 125 13.43 -0.34 1.89
N ALA A 126 12.17 0.07 1.79
CA ALA A 126 11.38 -0.09 0.58
C ALA A 126 11.34 1.27 -0.14
N ASP A 127 11.91 1.32 -1.35
CA ASP A 127 11.75 2.44 -2.28
C ASP A 127 10.44 2.33 -3.08
N ARG A 128 9.91 1.12 -3.19
CA ARG A 128 8.63 0.78 -3.81
C ARG A 128 7.77 -0.11 -2.91
N ILE A 129 6.49 0.19 -2.86
CA ILE A 129 5.38 -0.68 -2.36
C ILE A 129 4.31 -0.68 -3.49
N ASN A 130 3.28 -1.58 -3.60
CA ASN A 130 2.19 -1.64 -4.64
C ASN A 130 0.66 -1.54 -4.17
N LEU A 131 -0.27 -0.70 -4.77
CA LEU A 131 -1.46 0.04 -4.13
C LEU A 131 -2.76 -0.37 -4.75
N VAL A 132 -3.70 -0.68 -3.88
CA VAL A 132 -5.10 -0.47 -4.11
C VAL A 132 -5.85 -0.17 -2.80
N ALA A 133 -6.51 0.99 -2.70
CA ALA A 133 -7.51 1.24 -1.66
C ALA A 133 -8.88 0.70 -2.08
N TRP A 134 -9.69 0.17 -1.15
CA TRP A 134 -10.99 -0.43 -1.52
C TRP A 134 -12.22 0.03 -0.77
N TYR A 135 -12.17 0.19 0.56
CA TYR A 135 -13.36 0.63 1.30
C TYR A 135 -13.04 1.15 2.70
N SER A 136 -13.92 2.01 3.21
CA SER A 136 -13.95 2.45 4.61
C SER A 136 -14.16 1.27 5.54
N ILE A 137 -13.40 1.25 6.62
CA ILE A 137 -13.71 0.42 7.77
C ILE A 137 -14.61 1.27 8.67
N ASN A 138 -15.78 0.74 9.03
CA ASN A 138 -16.74 1.40 9.93
C ASN A 138 -16.23 1.41 11.37
#